data_AF-B5EI32-F1
#
_entry.id   AF-B5EI32-F1
#
_cell.length_a   1.000
_cell.length_b   1.000
_cell.length_c   1.000
_cell.angle_alpha   90.00
_cell.angle_beta   90.00
_cell.angle_gamma   90.00
#
_symmetry.space_group_name_H-M   'P 1'
#
loop_
_entity.id
_entity.type
_entity.pdbx_description
1 polymer ?
#
loop_
_entity_poly.entity_id
_entity_poly.type
_entity_poly.pdbx_seq_one_letter_code
_entity_poly.pdbx_strand_id
1 'polypeptide(L)' 'MSDTLWSIICLAGLWGFVACTILLILKAFPARDSFDRSAALKWGAGVLVCFVAWIVGMTQA' A
#
# COMPACT_ATOMS: atom_id res chain seq x y z
N MET A 1 8.44 -21.49 8.04
CA MET A 1 7.69 -20.31 8.51
C MET A 1 6.24 -20.72 8.57
N SER A 2 5.54 -20.47 9.67
CA SER A 2 4.15 -20.95 9.84
C SER A 2 3.22 -20.26 8.85
N ASP A 3 2.24 -20.99 8.32
CA ASP A 3 1.19 -20.48 7.43
C ASP A 3 0.48 -19.24 8.03
N THR A 4 0.43 -19.19 9.37
CA THR A 4 -0.03 -18.04 10.14
C THR A 4 0.76 -16.76 9.85
N LEU A 5 2.10 -16.85 9.75
CA LEU A 5 2.94 -15.69 9.47
C LEU A 5 2.69 -15.14 8.06
N TRP A 6 2.59 -16.03 7.06
CA TRP A 6 2.29 -15.64 5.69
C TRP A 6 0.88 -15.07 5.52
N SER A 7 -0.08 -15.63 6.25
CA SER A 7 -1.45 -15.10 6.32
C SER A 7 -1.48 -13.68 6.92
N ILE A 8 -0.71 -13.41 7.98
CA ILE A 8 -0.59 -12.07 8.57
C ILE A 8 0.07 -11.09 7.59
N ILE A 9 1.14 -11.51 6.92
CA ILE A 9 1.82 -10.68 5.90
C ILE A 9 0.85 -10.36 4.75
N CYS A 10 0.06 -11.33 4.31
CA CYS A 10 -0.94 -11.16 3.26
C CYS A 10 -2.02 -10.15 3.67
N LEU A 11 -2.59 -10.29 4.87
CA LEU A 11 -3.58 -9.36 5.43
C LEU A 11 -3.01 -7.95 5.64
N ALA A 12 -1.78 -7.85 6.16
CA ALA A 12 -1.10 -6.58 6.37
C ALA A 12 -0.76 -5.88 5.05
N GLY A 13 -0.34 -6.63 4.03
CA GLY A 13 -0.10 -6.14 2.68
C GLY A 13 -1.38 -5.58 2.05
N LEU A 14 -2.49 -6.30 2.17
CA LEU A 14 -3.81 -5.86 1.69
C LEU A 14 -4.27 -4.57 2.39
N TRP A 15 -4.30 -4.55 3.71
CA TRP A 15 -4.74 -3.39 4.48
C TRP A 15 -3.79 -2.19 4.30
N GLY A 16 -2.49 -2.44 4.23
CA GLY A 16 -1.48 -1.43 3.92
C GLY A 16 -1.67 -0.84 2.53
N PHE A 17 -2.01 -1.66 1.53
CA PHE A 17 -2.31 -1.22 0.17
C PHE A 17 -3.53 -0.31 0.14
N VAL A 18 -4.62 -0.70 0.82
CA VAL A 18 -5.84 0.11 0.93
C VAL A 18 -5.54 1.45 1.63
N ALA A 19 -4.87 1.42 2.78
CA ALA A 19 -4.52 2.63 3.52
C ALA A 19 -3.62 3.57 2.72
N CYS A 20 -2.58 3.05 2.05
CA CYS A 20 -1.70 3.85 1.21
C CYS A 20 -2.44 4.43 0.00
N THR A 21 -3.39 3.69 -0.56
CA THR A 21 -4.21 4.18 -1.69
C THR A 21 -5.11 5.33 -1.25
N ILE A 22 -5.77 5.22 -0.09
CA ILE A 22 -6.57 6.31 0.49
C ILE A 22 -5.70 7.53 0.74
N LEU A 23 -4.54 7.36 1.37
CA LEU A 23 -3.64 8.46 1.67
C LEU A 23 -3.03 9.09 0.41
N LEU A 24 -2.79 8.30 -0.64
CA LEU A 24 -2.40 8.80 -1.94
C LEU A 24 -3.49 9.71 -2.51
N ILE A 25 -4.75 9.26 -2.52
CA ILE A 25 -5.86 10.06 -3.05
C ILE A 25 -6.03 11.36 -2.26
N LEU A 26 -5.98 11.29 -0.93
CA LEU A 26 -6.18 12.46 -0.07
C LEU A 26 -4.99 13.43 -0.07
N LYS A 27 -3.75 12.92 -0.10
CA LYS A 27 -2.54 13.77 0.00
C LYS A 27 -1.92 14.16 -1.33
N ALA A 28 -2.13 13.39 -2.40
CA ALA A 28 -1.65 13.79 -3.72
C ALA A 28 -2.47 14.97 -4.27
N PHE A 29 -3.73 15.13 -3.83
CA PHE A 29 -4.64 16.18 -4.28
C PHE A 29 -5.14 17.04 -3.10
N PRO A 30 -4.26 17.86 -2.48
CA PRO A 30 -4.63 18.65 -1.30
C PRO A 30 -5.59 19.81 -1.61
N ALA A 31 -5.64 20.28 -2.85
CA ALA A 31 -6.53 21.35 -3.29
C ALA A 31 -6.98 21.13 -4.74
N ARG A 32 -8.08 21.78 -5.15
CA ARG A 32 -8.55 21.75 -6.54
C ARG A 32 -7.46 22.32 -7.45
N ASP A 33 -7.11 21.59 -8.50
CA ASP A 33 -6.01 21.90 -9.44
C ASP A 33 -4.58 21.88 -8.85
N SER A 34 -4.39 21.33 -7.65
CA SER A 34 -3.06 21.18 -7.04
C SER A 34 -2.70 19.70 -6.91
N PHE A 35 -1.56 19.32 -7.50
CA PHE A 35 -1.00 17.98 -7.40
C PHE A 35 0.37 18.03 -6.71
N ASP A 36 0.46 17.41 -5.53
CA ASP A 36 1.72 17.29 -4.80
C ASP A 36 2.47 16.04 -5.26
N ARG A 37 3.48 16.24 -6.12
CA ARG A 37 4.35 15.17 -6.61
C ARG A 37 5.09 14.43 -5.50
N SER A 38 5.52 15.14 -4.45
CA SER A 38 6.30 14.53 -3.37
C SER A 38 5.42 13.58 -2.54
N ALA A 39 4.21 14.04 -2.20
CA ALA A 39 3.22 13.21 -1.54
C ALA A 39 2.79 12.04 -2.42
N ALA A 40 2.51 12.27 -3.71
CA ALA A 40 2.16 11.23 -4.65
C ALA A 40 3.24 10.15 -4.77
N LEU A 41 4.52 10.53 -4.87
CA LEU A 41 5.62 9.57 -4.97
C LEU A 41 5.77 8.75 -3.69
N LYS A 42 5.69 9.42 -2.52
CA LYS A 42 5.82 8.77 -1.21
C LYS A 42 4.72 7.75 -0.96
N TRP A 43 3.46 8.13 -1.17
CA TRP A 43 2.33 7.21 -0.96
C TRP A 43 2.22 6.18 -2.09
N GLY A 44 2.60 6.54 -3.31
CA GLY A 44 2.59 5.63 -4.46
C GLY A 44 3.64 4.52 -4.31
N ALA A 45 4.84 4.86 -3.83
CA ALA A 45 5.85 3.86 -3.46
C ALA A 45 5.34 2.96 -2.32
N GLY A 46 4.62 3.51 -1.34
CA GLY A 46 3.97 2.74 -0.27
C GLY A 46 2.94 1.74 -0.81
N VAL A 47 2.08 2.18 -1.73
CA VAL A 47 1.12 1.31 -2.43
C VAL A 47 1.84 0.16 -3.13
N LEU A 48 2.92 0.46 -3.86
CA LEU A 48 3.70 -0.57 -4.57
C LEU A 48 4.31 -1.60 -3.62
N VAL A 49 4.92 -1.15 -2.51
CA VAL A 49 5.53 -2.05 -1.51
C VAL A 49 4.46 -2.93 -0.85
N CYS A 50 3.33 -2.36 -0.47
CA CYS A 50 2.22 -3.12 0.10
C CYS A 50 1.63 -4.13 -0.89
N PHE A 51 1.54 -3.77 -2.17
CA PHE A 51 1.10 -4.68 -3.23
C PHE A 51 2.07 -5.87 -3.39
N VAL A 52 3.37 -5.61 -3.44
CA VAL A 52 4.38 -6.68 -3.52
C VAL A 52 4.30 -7.58 -2.28
N ALA A 53 4.21 -7.01 -1.08
CA ALA A 53 4.08 -7.78 0.16
C ALA A 53 2.81 -8.66 0.16
N TRP A 54 1.70 -8.14 -0.39
CA TRP A 54 0.46 -8.89 -0.53
C TRP A 54 0.58 -10.06 -1.50
N ILE A 55 1.16 -9.83 -2.69
CA ILE A 55 1.41 -10.89 -3.69
C ILE A 55 2.33 -11.97 -3.13
N VAL A 56 3.44 -11.59 -2.49
CA VAL A 56 4.37 -12.55 -1.88
C VAL A 56 3.66 -13.35 -0.77
N GLY A 57 2.84 -12.68 0.06
CA GLY A 57 2.00 -13.34 1.05
C GLY A 57 1.07 -14.37 0.44
N MET A 58 0.37 -14.05 -0.67
CA MET A 58 -0.50 -15.00 -1.36
C MET A 58 0.23 -16.18 -1.99
N THR A 59 1.48 -16.01 -2.43
CA THR A 59 2.25 -17.12 -3.02
C THR A 59 2.79 -18.11 -1.99
N GLN A 60 2.78 -17.76 -0.71
CA GLN A 60 3.41 -18.52 0.37
C GLN A 60 2.45 -18.90 1.51
N ALA A 61 1.23 -18.34 1.50
CA ALA A 61 0.12 -18.69 2.40
C ALA A 61 -0.77 -19.77 1.77
#